data_AF-A0A9J7DDL3-F1
#
_entry.id   AF-A0A9J7DDL3-F1
#
_cell.length_a   1.000
_cell.length_b   1.000
_cell.length_c   1.000
_cell.angle_alpha   90.00
_cell.angle_beta   90.00
_cell.angle_gamma   90.00
#
_symmetry.space_group_name_H-M   'P 1'
#
loop_
_entity.id
_entity.type
_entity.pdbx_description
1 polymer ?
#
loop_
_entity_poly.entity_id
_entity_poly.type
_entity_poly.pdbx_seq_one_letter_code
_entity_poly.pdbx_strand_id
1 'polypeptide(L)'
;MKKILVICSILLGAKLSSCAPSPPNDQQINEAYEFYHTMSAFAADLRPMIEAVLHDIPEEENFLKHKMRWEHFLQKFQGEKIGDECVEKLLEILEPFADFIDELKQGHVTQEAETMEKLFQKHGLEQFSGRFLPIFQDLKIPDSVFDGKEVC
;
A
#
# COMPACT_ATOMS: atom_id res chain seq x y z
N MET A 1 0.11 11.11 12.21
CA MET A 1 1.29 11.19 11.31
C MET A 1 2.39 10.16 11.59
N LYS A 2 2.91 9.97 12.82
CA LYS A 2 3.95 8.94 13.11
C LYS A 2 3.58 7.49 12.75
N LYS A 3 2.28 7.18 12.77
CA LYS A 3 1.72 5.85 12.50
C LYS A 3 1.88 5.47 11.02
N ILE A 4 1.35 6.31 10.14
CA ILE A 4 1.37 6.16 8.69
C ILE A 4 2.79 6.03 8.09
N LEU A 5 3.82 6.55 8.78
CA LEU A 5 5.23 6.42 8.38
C LEU A 5 5.73 4.97 8.33
N VAL A 6 5.25 4.09 9.21
CA VAL A 6 5.69 2.69 9.28
C VAL A 6 5.24 1.92 8.03
N ILE A 7 4.02 2.17 7.57
CA ILE A 7 3.42 1.53 6.38
C ILE A 7 4.22 1.91 5.13
N CYS A 8 4.62 3.17 5.00
CA CYS A 8 5.46 3.64 3.89
C CYS A 8 6.89 3.10 3.95
N SER A 9 7.49 2.97 5.14
CA SER A 9 8.83 2.40 5.28
C SER A 9 8.88 0.93 4.84
N ILE A 10 7.79 0.19 5.02
CA ILE A 10 7.66 -1.19 4.55
C ILE A 10 7.49 -1.24 3.03
N LEU A 11 6.63 -0.38 2.47
CA LEU A 11 6.39 -0.29 1.03
C LEU A 11 7.62 0.22 0.24
N LEU A 12 8.38 1.17 0.80
CA LEU A 12 9.57 1.77 0.16
C LEU A 12 10.86 0.99 0.43
N GLY A 13 10.93 0.23 1.54
CA GLY A 13 12.09 -0.56 1.91
C GLY A 13 12.44 -1.64 0.89
N ALA A 14 11.43 -2.24 0.25
CA ALA A 14 11.57 -3.35 -0.69
C ALA A 14 12.47 -3.08 -1.93
N LYS A 15 12.96 -1.84 -2.14
CA LYS A 15 13.72 -1.45 -3.34
C LYS A 15 15.25 -1.52 -3.26
N LEU A 16 15.87 -2.09 -2.22
CA LEU A 16 17.35 -2.13 -2.14
C LEU A 16 17.91 -3.41 -1.50
N SER A 17 18.49 -4.32 -2.29
CA SER A 17 19.93 -4.65 -2.34
C SER A 17 20.18 -6.09 -2.79
N SER A 18 21.20 -6.29 -3.63
CA SER A 18 21.58 -7.56 -4.23
C SER A 18 22.69 -8.26 -3.43
N CYS A 19 22.51 -9.55 -3.11
CA CYS A 19 23.60 -10.52 -2.93
C CYS A 19 23.08 -11.99 -2.94
N ALA A 20 23.96 -12.94 -3.27
CA ALA A 20 23.70 -14.29 -3.80
C ALA A 20 22.76 -15.23 -2.98
N PRO A 21 22.00 -16.15 -3.63
CA PRO A 21 20.99 -16.97 -2.97
C PRO A 21 21.55 -18.18 -2.22
N SER A 22 21.20 -18.29 -0.94
CA SER A 22 20.95 -19.58 -0.30
C SER A 22 19.48 -19.97 -0.58
N PRO A 23 19.11 -21.26 -0.73
CA PRO A 23 17.70 -21.65 -0.74
C PRO A 23 17.03 -21.21 0.57
N PRO A 24 15.81 -20.67 0.54
CA PRO A 24 15.13 -20.20 1.73
C PRO A 24 14.86 -21.36 2.69
N ASN A 25 15.02 -21.12 3.99
CA ASN A 25 14.61 -22.08 5.02
C ASN A 25 13.10 -21.97 5.33
N ASP A 26 12.53 -22.95 6.04
CA ASP A 26 11.09 -22.98 6.37
C ASP A 26 10.60 -21.71 7.09
N GLN A 27 11.47 -21.06 7.87
CA GLN A 27 11.13 -19.81 8.55
C GLN A 27 10.96 -18.66 7.55
N GLN A 28 11.85 -18.54 6.56
CA GLN A 28 11.77 -17.52 5.51
C GLN A 28 10.55 -17.71 4.60
N ILE A 29 10.16 -18.96 4.35
CA ILE A 29 8.94 -19.29 3.60
C ILE A 29 7.70 -18.85 4.39
N ASN A 30 7.64 -19.15 5.70
CA ASN A 30 6.51 -18.76 6.55
C ASN A 30 6.42 -17.23 6.71
N GLU A 31 7.54 -16.54 6.89
CA GLU A 31 7.58 -15.07 6.97
C GLU A 31 7.09 -14.42 5.66
N ALA A 32 7.46 -14.96 4.49
CA ALA A 32 6.98 -14.47 3.20
C ALA A 32 5.48 -14.71 2.98
N TYR A 33 4.99 -15.87 3.41
CA TYR A 33 3.57 -16.19 3.38
C TYR A 33 2.75 -15.23 4.28
N GLU A 34 3.19 -15.01 5.52
CA GLU A 34 2.55 -14.07 6.46
C GLU A 34 2.57 -12.63 5.93
N PHE A 35 3.69 -12.21 5.33
CA PHE A 35 3.82 -10.91 4.69
C PHE A 35 2.80 -10.76 3.55
N TYR A 36 2.77 -11.71 2.62
CA TYR A 36 1.83 -11.70 1.50
C TYR A 36 0.38 -11.59 1.95
N HIS A 37 -0.05 -12.46 2.87
CA HIS A 37 -1.43 -12.46 3.36
C HIS A 37 -1.79 -11.17 4.11
N THR A 38 -0.84 -10.60 4.85
CA THR A 38 -1.04 -9.32 5.53
C THR A 38 -1.22 -8.18 4.54
N MET A 39 -0.35 -8.09 3.53
CA MET A 39 -0.43 -7.07 2.49
C MET A 39 -1.68 -7.24 1.61
N SER A 40 -2.11 -8.48 1.39
CA SER A 40 -3.31 -8.81 0.62
C SER A 40 -4.56 -8.34 1.36
N ALA A 41 -4.64 -8.64 2.67
CA ALA A 41 -5.71 -8.13 3.53
C ALA A 41 -5.71 -6.59 3.60
N PHE A 42 -4.53 -5.97 3.67
CA PHE A 42 -4.39 -4.51 3.62
C PHE A 42 -4.96 -3.94 2.33
N ALA A 43 -4.59 -4.49 1.18
CA ALA A 43 -5.06 -4.04 -0.12
C ALA A 43 -6.59 -4.23 -0.28
N ALA A 44 -7.13 -5.36 0.20
CA ALA A 44 -8.56 -5.65 0.20
C ALA A 44 -9.37 -4.67 1.06
N ASP A 45 -8.86 -4.30 2.23
CA ASP A 45 -9.51 -3.31 3.10
C ASP A 45 -9.35 -1.86 2.61
N LEU A 46 -8.30 -1.59 1.82
CA LEU A 46 -8.08 -0.28 1.21
C LEU A 46 -9.08 -0.02 0.08
N ARG A 47 -9.41 -1.04 -0.71
CA ARG A 47 -10.33 -0.94 -1.85
C ARG A 47 -11.65 -0.21 -1.54
N PRO A 48 -12.48 -0.61 -0.56
CA PRO A 48 -13.76 0.06 -0.30
C PRO A 48 -13.60 1.52 0.13
N MET A 49 -12.47 1.85 0.78
CA MET A 49 -12.15 3.25 1.10
C MET A 49 -11.85 4.05 -0.16
N ILE A 50 -11.08 3.51 -1.09
CA ILE A 50 -10.79 4.17 -2.37
C ILE A 50 -12.05 4.34 -3.22
N GLU A 51 -12.91 3.33 -3.27
CA GLU A 51 -14.22 3.42 -3.95
C GLU A 51 -15.08 4.56 -3.38
N ALA A 52 -15.14 4.69 -2.05
CA ALA A 52 -15.88 5.75 -1.39
C ALA A 52 -15.24 7.14 -1.59
N VAL A 53 -13.90 7.23 -1.53
CA VAL A 53 -13.17 8.46 -1.83
C VAL A 53 -13.48 8.90 -3.26
N LEU A 54 -13.33 8.03 -4.26
CA LEU A 54 -13.62 8.34 -5.66
C LEU A 54 -15.02 8.89 -5.89
N HIS A 55 -16.01 8.31 -5.22
CA HIS A 55 -17.40 8.78 -5.27
C HIS A 55 -17.55 10.22 -4.77
N ASP A 56 -16.78 10.61 -3.75
CA ASP A 56 -16.89 11.90 -3.08
C ASP A 56 -15.82 12.93 -3.53
N ILE A 57 -14.90 12.57 -4.44
CA ILE A 57 -13.93 13.53 -5.01
C ILE A 57 -14.68 14.59 -5.84
N PRO A 58 -14.42 15.90 -5.61
CA PRO A 58 -15.02 16.97 -6.39
C PRO A 58 -14.81 16.83 -7.91
N GLU A 59 -15.72 17.37 -8.70
CA GLU A 59 -15.64 17.33 -10.18
C GLU A 59 -14.75 18.41 -10.79
N GLU A 60 -14.03 19.19 -9.97
CA GLU A 60 -13.15 20.24 -10.47
C GLU A 60 -11.90 19.67 -11.17
N GLU A 61 -11.40 20.42 -12.17
CA GLU A 61 -10.31 19.99 -13.05
C GLU A 61 -9.02 19.65 -12.30
N ASN A 62 -8.71 20.37 -11.22
CA ASN A 62 -7.55 20.11 -10.39
C ASN A 62 -7.56 18.68 -9.81
N PHE A 63 -8.72 18.13 -9.48
CA PHE A 63 -8.84 16.78 -8.90
C PHE A 63 -8.79 15.63 -9.91
N LEU A 64 -8.78 15.91 -11.22
CA LEU A 64 -8.77 14.85 -12.25
C LEU A 64 -7.59 13.89 -12.10
N LYS A 65 -6.40 14.41 -11.75
CA LYS A 65 -5.21 13.56 -11.52
C LYS A 65 -5.42 12.58 -10.36
N HIS A 66 -6.15 12.98 -9.32
CA HIS A 66 -6.44 12.11 -8.18
C HIS A 66 -7.49 11.07 -8.55
N LYS A 67 -8.55 11.45 -9.28
CA LYS A 67 -9.54 10.49 -9.81
C LYS A 67 -8.85 9.42 -10.65
N MET A 68 -8.05 9.82 -11.63
CA MET A 68 -7.32 8.88 -12.49
C MET A 68 -6.37 7.97 -11.70
N ARG A 69 -5.63 8.51 -10.72
CA ARG A 69 -4.73 7.73 -9.86
C ARG A 69 -5.47 6.62 -9.13
N TRP A 70 -6.62 6.94 -8.52
CA TRP A 70 -7.39 6.00 -7.71
C TRP A 70 -8.22 5.03 -8.55
N GLU A 71 -8.72 5.46 -9.70
CA GLU A 71 -9.34 4.55 -10.69
C GLU A 71 -8.32 3.52 -11.19
N HIS A 72 -7.09 3.95 -11.49
CA HIS A 72 -6.00 3.06 -11.89
C HIS A 72 -5.65 2.05 -10.80
N PHE A 73 -5.61 2.48 -9.53
CA PHE A 73 -5.44 1.59 -8.38
C PHE A 73 -6.52 0.50 -8.35
N LEU A 74 -7.79 0.88 -8.50
CA LEU A 74 -8.90 -0.09 -8.50
C LEU A 74 -8.85 -1.04 -9.69
N GLN A 75 -8.43 -0.58 -10.85
CA GLN A 75 -8.27 -1.42 -12.05
C GLN A 75 -7.20 -2.49 -11.85
N LYS A 76 -6.02 -2.14 -11.29
CA LYS A 76 -4.99 -3.12 -10.96
C LYS A 76 -5.51 -4.17 -9.97
N PHE A 77 -6.31 -3.75 -8.99
CA PHE A 77 -6.89 -4.65 -7.99
C PHE A 77 -7.96 -5.60 -8.56
N GLN A 78 -8.69 -5.22 -9.62
CA GLN A 78 -9.74 -6.04 -10.24
C GLN A 78 -9.21 -7.06 -11.26
N GLY A 79 -8.08 -6.77 -11.90
CA GLY A 79 -7.48 -7.63 -12.92
C GLY A 79 -6.69 -8.83 -12.36
N GLU A 80 -6.29 -8.74 -11.09
CA GLU A 80 -5.38 -9.67 -10.43
C GLU A 80 -6.16 -10.60 -9.50
N LYS A 81 -6.07 -11.92 -9.75
CA LYS A 81 -6.62 -12.92 -8.83
C LYS A 81 -5.65 -13.00 -7.66
N ILE A 82 -5.98 -12.23 -6.63
CA ILE A 82 -5.38 -12.28 -5.30
C ILE A 82 -5.49 -13.73 -4.78
N GLY A 83 -4.49 -14.55 -5.07
CA GLY A 83 -4.55 -16.00 -4.89
C GLY A 83 -3.40 -16.74 -5.57
N ASP A 84 -2.89 -16.24 -6.70
CA ASP A 84 -1.78 -16.88 -7.45
C ASP A 84 -0.54 -15.97 -7.62
N GLU A 85 -0.46 -14.83 -6.93
CA GLU A 85 0.40 -13.71 -7.37
C GLU A 85 1.44 -13.25 -6.34
N CYS A 86 2.68 -13.17 -6.84
CA CYS A 86 3.92 -12.72 -6.19
C CYS A 86 3.76 -11.44 -5.35
N VAL A 87 4.49 -11.38 -4.23
CA VAL A 87 4.59 -10.21 -3.35
C VAL A 87 4.89 -8.92 -4.12
N GLU A 88 5.69 -8.99 -5.19
CA GLU A 88 6.06 -7.83 -6.02
C GLU A 88 4.84 -7.15 -6.65
N LYS A 89 3.92 -7.92 -7.25
CA LYS A 89 2.69 -7.37 -7.85
C LYS A 89 1.82 -6.67 -6.83
N LEU A 90 1.70 -7.27 -5.65
CA LEU A 90 0.95 -6.68 -4.54
C LEU A 90 1.57 -5.36 -4.07
N LEU A 91 2.90 -5.24 -4.06
CA LEU A 91 3.57 -3.97 -3.78
C LEU A 91 3.34 -2.94 -4.88
N GLU A 92 3.34 -3.33 -6.16
CA GLU A 92 3.01 -2.44 -7.28
C GLU A 92 1.56 -1.93 -7.27
N ILE A 93 0.63 -2.72 -6.72
CA ILE A 93 -0.74 -2.29 -6.48
C ILE A 93 -0.77 -1.22 -5.39
N LEU A 94 0.03 -1.37 -4.35
CA LEU A 94 0.02 -0.52 -3.16
C LEU A 94 0.89 0.74 -3.28
N GLU A 95 1.79 0.82 -4.27
CA GLU A 95 2.67 1.96 -4.52
C GLU A 95 1.92 3.32 -4.61
N PRO A 96 0.78 3.46 -5.34
CA PRO A 96 0.06 4.73 -5.41
C PRO A 96 -0.48 5.22 -4.06
N PHE A 97 -0.79 4.29 -3.16
CA PHE A 97 -1.21 4.64 -1.80
C PHE A 97 -0.02 5.11 -0.95
N ALA A 98 1.14 4.46 -1.08
CA ALA A 98 2.37 4.92 -0.43
C ALA A 98 2.76 6.33 -0.87
N ASP A 99 2.71 6.61 -2.17
CA ASP A 99 3.04 7.91 -2.75
C ASP A 99 2.10 9.01 -2.26
N PHE A 100 0.78 8.76 -2.27
CA PHE A 100 -0.20 9.71 -1.74
C PHE A 100 0.07 10.07 -0.28
N ILE A 101 0.36 9.05 0.53
CA ILE A 101 0.69 9.26 1.93
C ILE A 101 1.96 10.09 2.09
N ASP A 102 2.99 9.87 1.27
CA ASP A 102 4.22 10.65 1.30
C ASP A 102 4.01 12.09 0.83
N GLU A 103 3.17 12.32 -0.17
CA GLU A 103 2.73 13.66 -0.59
C GLU A 103 2.09 14.43 0.57
N LEU A 104 1.21 13.79 1.35
CA LEU A 104 0.62 14.39 2.55
C LEU A 104 1.67 14.76 3.62
N LYS A 105 2.75 13.99 3.74
CA LYS A 105 3.83 14.25 4.72
C LYS A 105 4.73 15.40 4.33
N GLN A 106 4.96 15.61 3.03
CA GLN A 106 5.92 16.60 2.54
C GLN A 106 5.45 18.05 2.72
N GLY A 107 4.26 18.28 3.28
CA GLY A 107 3.86 19.59 3.82
C GLY A 107 3.61 20.66 2.75
N HIS A 108 3.56 20.29 1.47
CA HIS A 108 3.02 21.14 0.42
C HIS A 108 1.50 21.07 0.48
N VAL A 109 0.93 21.83 1.43
CA VAL A 109 -0.51 21.83 1.71
C VAL A 109 -1.22 22.63 0.62
N THR A 110 -1.36 22.04 -0.56
CA THR A 110 -2.33 22.51 -1.54
C THR A 110 -3.73 22.25 -0.97
N GLN A 111 -4.68 23.12 -1.30
CA GLN A 111 -6.09 22.92 -0.93
C GLN A 111 -6.62 21.56 -1.41
N GLU A 112 -6.10 21.10 -2.54
CA GLU A 112 -6.34 19.78 -3.10
C GLU A 112 -5.88 18.65 -2.16
N ALA A 113 -4.64 18.69 -1.67
CA ALA A 113 -4.10 17.68 -0.77
C ALA A 113 -4.89 17.62 0.56
N GLU A 114 -5.28 18.78 1.12
CA GLU A 114 -6.14 18.82 2.30
C GLU A 114 -7.52 18.21 2.05
N THR A 115 -8.09 18.46 0.87
CA THR A 115 -9.40 17.94 0.49
C THR A 115 -9.33 16.42 0.38
N MET A 116 -8.29 15.91 -0.29
CA MET A 116 -8.03 14.48 -0.37
C MET A 116 -7.85 13.87 1.01
N GLU A 117 -7.03 14.46 1.89
CA GLU A 117 -6.85 13.97 3.26
C GLU A 117 -8.19 13.89 4.01
N LYS A 118 -9.03 14.95 3.93
CA LYS A 118 -10.35 14.99 4.58
C LYS A 118 -11.28 13.90 4.03
N LEU A 119 -11.24 13.62 2.73
CA LEU A 119 -12.01 12.53 2.13
C LEU A 119 -11.56 11.18 2.70
N PHE A 120 -10.24 10.92 2.73
CA PHE A 120 -9.71 9.69 3.32
C PHE A 120 -10.07 9.55 4.81
N GLN A 121 -9.97 10.63 5.58
CA GLN A 121 -10.41 10.65 6.99
C GLN A 121 -11.90 10.32 7.13
N LYS A 122 -12.75 10.94 6.30
CA LYS A 122 -14.21 10.69 6.25
C LYS A 122 -14.53 9.23 5.95
N HIS A 123 -13.76 8.59 5.07
CA HIS A 123 -13.97 7.22 4.63
C HIS A 123 -13.16 6.17 5.42
N GLY A 124 -12.65 6.53 6.60
CA GLY A 124 -12.16 5.56 7.57
C GLY A 124 -10.64 5.38 7.63
N LEU A 125 -9.85 6.33 7.12
CA LEU A 125 -8.39 6.30 7.21
C LEU A 125 -7.89 6.06 8.65
N GLU A 126 -8.56 6.61 9.66
CA GLU A 126 -8.19 6.40 11.06
C GLU A 126 -8.41 4.95 11.51
N GLN A 127 -9.55 4.35 11.16
CA GLN A 127 -9.85 2.96 11.51
C GLN A 127 -8.92 2.00 10.77
N PHE A 128 -8.70 2.25 9.48
CA PHE A 128 -7.77 1.50 8.65
C PHE A 128 -6.34 1.56 9.20
N SER A 129 -5.84 2.77 9.45
CA SER A 129 -4.50 2.96 10.04
C SER A 129 -4.40 2.36 11.44
N GLY A 130 -5.46 2.46 12.25
CA GLY A 130 -5.51 1.87 13.59
C GLY A 130 -5.40 0.36 13.59
N ARG A 131 -6.00 -0.31 12.59
CA ARG A 131 -5.96 -1.77 12.43
C ARG A 131 -4.59 -2.24 11.92
N PHE A 132 -4.07 -1.61 10.87
CA PHE A 132 -2.89 -2.13 10.18
C PHE A 132 -1.56 -1.63 10.73
N LEU A 133 -1.53 -0.47 11.40
CA LEU A 133 -0.29 0.00 12.01
C LEU A 133 0.36 -1.01 12.96
N PRO A 134 -0.32 -1.53 14.00
CA PRO A 134 0.34 -2.44 14.93
C PRO A 134 0.81 -3.71 14.21
N ILE A 135 0.03 -4.21 13.26
CA ILE A 135 0.39 -5.37 12.43
C ILE A 135 1.70 -5.10 11.70
N PHE A 136 1.83 -3.94 11.05
CA PHE A 136 3.03 -3.56 10.31
C PHE A 136 4.24 -3.27 11.19
N GLN A 137 4.05 -2.81 12.43
CA GLN A 137 5.15 -2.62 13.37
C GLN A 137 5.78 -3.95 13.81
N ASP A 138 4.97 -5.00 13.84
CA ASP A 138 5.40 -6.34 14.25
C ASP A 138 5.67 -7.27 13.05
N LEU A 139 5.30 -6.86 11.84
CA LEU A 139 5.48 -7.63 10.62
C LEU A 139 6.97 -7.69 10.25
N LYS A 140 7.50 -8.91 10.22
CA LYS A 140 8.83 -9.15 9.63
C LYS A 140 8.72 -9.05 8.11
N ILE A 141 9.51 -8.16 7.53
CA ILE A 141 9.65 -8.09 6.08
C ILE A 141 10.69 -9.15 5.70
N PRO A 142 10.34 -10.16 4.89
CA PRO A 142 11.27 -11.21 4.49
C PRO A 142 12.41 -10.63 3.65
N ASP A 143 13.64 -11.10 3.85
CA ASP A 143 14.81 -10.72 3.03
C ASP A 143 14.55 -10.99 1.53
N SER A 144 13.76 -12.00 1.20
CA SER A 144 13.40 -12.37 -0.17
C SER A 144 12.57 -11.30 -0.91
N VAL A 145 11.90 -10.41 -0.18
CA VAL A 145 11.20 -9.24 -0.76
C VAL A 145 12.17 -8.18 -1.25
N PHE A 146 13.38 -8.13 -0.69
CA PHE A 146 14.44 -7.18 -1.07
C PHE A 146 15.41 -7.75 -2.12
N ASP A 147 15.45 -9.08 -2.26
CA ASP A 147 16.34 -9.81 -3.17
C ASP A 147 15.87 -9.84 -4.63
N GLY A 148 14.68 -9.30 -4.96
CA GLY A 148 14.10 -9.33 -6.31
C GLY A 148 13.90 -10.75 -6.86
N LYS A 149 13.69 -11.72 -5.96
CA LYS A 149 13.29 -13.07 -6.34
C LYS A 149 11.79 -13.13 -6.32
N GLU A 150 11.21 -13.62 -7.42
CA GLU A 150 9.80 -14.02 -7.46
C GLU A 150 9.57 -15.05 -6.35
N VAL A 151 9.00 -14.61 -5.23
CA VAL A 151 8.48 -15.50 -4.20
C VAL A 151 7.02 -15.74 -4.56
N CYS A 152 6.80 -16.85 -5.27
CA CYS A 152 5.49 -17.41 -5.60
C CYS A 152 5.22 -18.63 -4.72
#